data_AF-A0A957R5A0-F1
#
_entry.id   AF-A0A957R5A0-F1
#
_cell.length_a   1.000
_cell.length_b   1.000
_cell.length_c   1.000
_cell.angle_alpha   90.00
_cell.angle_beta   90.00
_cell.angle_gamma   90.00
#
_symmetry.space_group_name_H-M   'P 1'
#
loop_
_entity.id
_entity.type
_entity.pdbx_description
1 polymer ?
#
loop_
_entity_poly.entity_id
_entity_poly.type
_entity_poly.pdbx_seq_one_letter_code
_entity_poly.pdbx_strand_id
1 'polypeptide(L)'
;ALNRYQDGQTAAVQFHIFGHDHDPNMVDLTEDDNALNFRQWYINTGSWLPSFSETDRLTRGDFQLIFLRVVPDMPNFAYMLPELLEWRSDTERPRPVRRLESRV
;
A
#
# COMPACT_ATOMS: atom_id res chain seq x y z
N ALA A 1 16.94 -32.05 17.84
CA ALA A 1 16.72 -30.59 17.84
C ALA A 1 15.33 -30.36 17.26
N LEU A 2 14.42 -29.78 18.04
CA LEU A 2 13.00 -29.69 17.70
C LEU A 2 12.74 -28.56 16.69
N ASN A 3 12.05 -28.90 15.60
CA ASN A 3 11.50 -28.01 14.58
C ASN A 3 10.68 -26.87 15.22
N ARG A 4 11.16 -25.64 15.12
CA ARG A 4 10.40 -24.41 15.46
C ARG A 4 9.99 -23.60 14.23
N TYR A 5 9.73 -24.25 13.10
CA TYR A 5 9.52 -23.54 11.82
C TYR A 5 8.10 -23.64 11.23
N GLN A 6 7.14 -24.36 11.83
CA GLN A 6 6.03 -24.88 11.01
C GLN A 6 4.65 -24.23 11.08
N ASP A 7 4.33 -23.37 12.05
CA ASP A 7 2.91 -22.95 12.17
C ASP A 7 2.59 -21.54 11.63
N GLY A 8 3.58 -20.67 11.42
CA GLY A 8 3.37 -19.30 10.93
C GLY A 8 3.80 -19.04 9.47
N GLN A 9 4.78 -19.79 8.95
CA GLN A 9 5.37 -19.50 7.63
C GLN A 9 4.46 -19.89 6.46
N THR A 10 3.59 -20.88 6.64
CA THR A 10 2.64 -21.36 5.63
C THR A 10 1.52 -20.36 5.33
N ALA A 11 1.30 -19.37 6.20
CA ALA A 11 0.30 -18.31 6.03
C ALA A 11 0.91 -16.94 5.69
N ALA A 12 2.24 -16.82 5.65
CA ALA A 12 2.90 -15.56 5.35
C ALA A 12 2.76 -15.20 3.87
N VAL A 13 2.36 -13.96 3.59
CA VAL A 13 2.18 -13.44 2.23
C VAL A 13 2.93 -12.12 2.07
N GLN A 14 3.43 -11.86 0.85
CA GLN A 14 4.22 -10.66 0.57
C GLN A 14 3.37 -9.37 0.66
N PHE A 15 2.09 -9.45 0.28
CA PHE A 15 1.20 -8.29 0.21
C PHE A 15 -0.16 -8.60 0.86
N HIS A 16 -0.50 -7.82 1.88
CA HIS A 16 -1.82 -7.78 2.49
C HIS A 16 -2.58 -6.57 1.92
N ILE A 17 -3.53 -6.81 1.00
CA ILE A 17 -4.24 -5.76 0.27
C ILE A 17 -5.68 -5.62 0.80
N PHE A 18 -6.05 -4.40 1.21
CA PHE A 18 -7.34 -4.03 1.79
C PHE A 18 -7.95 -2.81 1.07
N GLY A 19 -9.26 -2.61 1.24
CA GLY A 19 -10.00 -1.51 0.61
C GLY A 19 -11.22 -1.01 1.41
N HIS A 20 -11.25 -1.21 2.74
CA HIS A 20 -12.41 -0.92 3.57
C HIS A 20 -12.40 0.49 4.18
N ASP A 21 -11.25 0.96 4.68
CA ASP A 21 -11.23 2.14 5.56
C ASP A 21 -11.19 3.49 4.81
N HIS A 22 -11.42 3.47 3.50
CA HIS A 22 -11.43 4.62 2.55
C HIS A 22 -10.12 5.44 2.47
N ASP A 23 -9.25 5.35 3.48
CA ASP A 23 -7.99 6.06 3.56
C ASP A 23 -6.85 5.22 2.98
N PRO A 24 -6.22 5.68 1.88
CA PRO A 24 -5.11 4.97 1.28
C PRO A 24 -3.89 4.99 2.21
N ASN A 25 -3.32 3.83 2.50
CA ASN A 25 -2.13 3.71 3.34
C ASN A 25 -1.26 2.53 2.91
N MET A 26 0.03 2.63 3.18
CA MET A 26 0.99 1.57 2.95
C MET A 26 1.99 1.53 4.10
N VAL A 27 2.25 0.34 4.62
CA VAL A 27 3.14 0.11 5.76
C VAL A 27 3.99 -1.11 5.47
N ASP A 28 5.29 -0.99 5.70
CA ASP A 28 6.18 -2.14 5.75
C ASP A 28 5.96 -2.88 7.08
N LEU A 29 5.61 -4.15 6.98
CA LEU A 29 5.43 -5.05 8.13
C LEU A 29 6.66 -5.94 8.36
N THR A 30 7.72 -5.76 7.57
CA THR A 30 8.93 -6.57 7.70
C THR A 30 9.66 -6.23 9.00
N GLU A 31 9.77 -7.21 9.90
CA GLU A 31 10.57 -7.11 11.12
C GLU A 31 12.07 -7.17 10.80
N ASP A 32 12.91 -6.58 11.65
CA ASP A 32 14.37 -6.54 11.44
C ASP A 32 15.00 -7.95 11.43
N ASP A 33 14.41 -8.90 12.16
CA ASP A 33 14.82 -10.30 12.24
C ASP A 33 13.95 -11.24 11.38
N ASN A 34 13.28 -10.70 10.35
CA ASN A 34 12.40 -11.44 9.45
C ASN A 34 13.10 -12.69 8.86
N ALA A 35 12.58 -13.86 9.22
CA ALA A 35 13.07 -15.16 8.75
C ALA A 35 12.60 -15.54 7.34
N LEU A 36 11.73 -14.73 6.71
CA LEU A 36 11.22 -14.96 5.35
C LEU A 36 12.18 -14.39 4.31
N ASN A 37 12.19 -14.99 3.11
CA ASN A 37 13.00 -14.52 1.99
C ASN A 37 12.33 -13.39 1.17
N PHE A 38 11.31 -12.74 1.73
CA PHE A 38 10.59 -11.61 1.14
C PHE A 38 10.14 -10.61 2.21
N ARG A 39 9.93 -9.36 1.80
CA ARG A 39 9.34 -8.31 2.64
C ARG A 39 7.82 -8.40 2.67
N GLN A 40 7.21 -8.07 3.80
CA GLN A 40 5.77 -8.07 3.97
C GLN A 40 5.21 -6.65 3.99
N TRP A 41 4.12 -6.43 3.28
CA TRP A 41 3.51 -5.10 3.15
C TRP A 41 2.03 -5.14 3.50
N TYR A 42 1.58 -4.18 4.31
CA TYR A 42 0.17 -3.83 4.42
C TYR A 42 -0.14 -2.69 3.47
N ILE A 43 -1.18 -2.86 2.65
CA ILE A 43 -1.62 -1.88 1.67
C ILE A 43 -3.13 -1.73 1.78
N ASN A 44 -3.59 -0.53 2.09
CA ASN A 44 -4.97 -0.11 1.91
C ASN A 44 -5.04 0.78 0.66
N THR A 45 -5.80 0.38 -0.34
CA THR A 45 -5.98 1.18 -1.57
C THR A 45 -6.91 2.38 -1.38
N GLY A 46 -7.57 2.47 -0.23
CA GLY A 46 -8.58 3.48 0.07
C GLY A 46 -9.81 3.34 -0.83
N SER A 47 -10.53 4.44 -0.98
CA SER A 47 -11.73 4.54 -1.81
C SER A 47 -11.52 5.55 -2.95
N TRP A 48 -12.15 5.30 -4.09
CA TRP A 48 -12.26 6.31 -5.16
C TRP A 48 -13.25 7.43 -4.81
N LEU A 49 -13.99 7.25 -3.71
CA LEU A 49 -14.90 8.20 -3.08
C LEU A 49 -14.46 8.41 -1.61
N PRO A 50 -13.44 9.25 -1.34
CA PRO A 50 -13.06 9.60 0.02
C PRO A 50 -14.24 10.16 0.84
N SER A 51 -14.20 9.97 2.16
CA SER A 51 -15.08 10.70 3.09
C SER A 51 -14.58 12.13 3.22
N PHE A 52 -15.29 13.10 2.64
CA PHE A 52 -14.78 14.48 2.51
C PHE A 52 -15.18 15.38 3.67
N SER A 53 -14.25 16.23 4.10
CA SER A 53 -14.59 17.52 4.71
C SER A 53 -15.06 18.51 3.64
N GLU A 54 -15.79 19.56 4.02
CA GLU A 54 -16.30 20.57 3.08
C GLU A 54 -15.18 21.26 2.29
N THR A 55 -14.01 21.44 2.90
CA THR A 55 -12.83 22.05 2.29
C THR A 55 -12.19 21.17 1.21
N ASP A 56 -12.14 19.86 1.42
CA ASP A 56 -11.61 18.91 0.43
C ASP A 56 -12.49 18.84 -0.81
N ARG A 57 -13.80 19.05 -0.64
CA ARG A 57 -14.77 19.07 -1.74
C ARG A 57 -14.55 20.22 -2.71
N LEU A 58 -14.02 21.36 -2.25
CA LEU A 58 -13.82 22.57 -3.05
C LEU A 58 -12.53 22.56 -3.88
N THR A 59 -11.55 21.74 -3.50
CA THR A 59 -10.20 21.75 -4.10
C THR A 59 -9.87 20.50 -4.93
N ARG A 60 -10.76 19.49 -4.90
CA ARG A 60 -10.60 18.23 -5.62
C ARG A 60 -10.98 18.37 -7.09
N GLY A 61 -10.29 17.62 -7.95
CA GLY A 61 -10.77 17.30 -9.30
C GLY A 61 -11.92 16.28 -9.29
N ASP A 62 -12.62 16.11 -10.40
CA ASP A 62 -13.86 15.30 -10.47
C ASP A 62 -13.67 13.84 -10.02
N PHE A 63 -12.46 13.29 -10.19
CA PHE A 63 -12.11 11.91 -9.85
C PHE A 63 -10.73 11.83 -9.18
N GLN A 64 -10.59 10.90 -8.24
CA GLN A 64 -9.31 10.52 -7.64
C GLN A 64 -9.20 9.00 -7.77
N LEU A 65 -8.27 8.56 -8.61
CA LEU A 65 -8.11 7.15 -8.96
C LEU A 65 -6.83 6.65 -8.31
N ILE A 66 -6.98 6.07 -7.12
CA ILE A 66 -5.88 5.44 -6.38
C ILE A 66 -5.74 4.01 -6.84
N PHE A 67 -4.50 3.59 -7.06
CA PHE A 67 -4.19 2.23 -7.47
C PHE A 67 -2.84 1.77 -6.90
N LEU A 68 -2.75 0.46 -6.66
CA LEU A 68 -1.53 -0.21 -6.29
C LEU A 68 -0.80 -0.67 -7.56
N ARG A 69 0.50 -0.37 -7.66
CA ARG A 69 1.39 -0.93 -8.68
C ARG A 69 2.36 -1.93 -8.04
N VAL A 70 2.28 -3.17 -8.52
CA VAL A 70 3.24 -4.24 -8.25
C VAL A 70 3.68 -4.79 -9.61
N VAL A 71 4.98 -4.79 -9.88
CA VAL A 71 5.53 -5.25 -11.16
C VAL A 71 6.24 -6.60 -10.96
N PRO A 72 5.56 -7.72 -11.19
CA PRO A 72 6.22 -9.02 -11.16
C PRO A 72 7.30 -9.08 -12.26
N ASP A 73 8.33 -9.91 -12.04
CA ASP A 73 9.43 -10.19 -12.99
C ASP A 73 10.62 -9.22 -13.05
N MET A 74 10.73 -8.30 -12.08
CA MET A 74 11.97 -7.54 -11.89
C MET A 74 12.97 -8.33 -11.03
N PRO A 75 14.29 -8.24 -11.30
CA PRO A 75 15.30 -8.73 -10.36
C PRO A 75 15.03 -8.17 -8.95
N ASN A 76 15.06 -9.03 -7.93
CA ASN A 76 14.75 -8.71 -6.54
C ASN A 76 13.27 -8.41 -6.22
N PHE A 77 12.31 -8.99 -6.97
CA PHE A 77 10.87 -8.86 -6.68
C PHE A 77 10.50 -9.14 -5.21
N ALA A 78 11.15 -10.12 -4.57
CA ALA A 78 10.95 -10.43 -3.16
C ALA A 78 11.25 -9.26 -2.19
N TYR A 79 12.06 -8.29 -2.64
CA TYR A 79 12.46 -7.10 -1.90
C TYR A 79 11.91 -5.80 -2.52
N MET A 80 11.05 -5.91 -3.54
CA MET A 80 10.49 -4.76 -4.23
C MET A 80 9.63 -3.92 -3.30
N LEU A 81 9.71 -2.60 -3.48
CA LEU A 81 8.82 -1.63 -2.86
C LEU A 81 7.53 -1.54 -3.69
N PRO A 82 6.35 -1.97 -3.18
CA PRO A 82 5.08 -1.67 -3.82
C PRO A 82 4.88 -0.16 -3.87
N GLU A 83 4.13 0.31 -4.87
CA GLU A 83 3.83 1.73 -5.02
C GLU A 83 2.33 1.96 -4.93
N LEU A 84 1.91 2.77 -3.97
CA LEU A 84 0.54 3.29 -3.90
C LEU A 84 0.48 4.66 -4.57
N LEU A 85 -0.26 4.72 -5.68
CA LEU A 85 -0.25 5.83 -6.61
C LEU A 85 -1.66 6.41 -6.76
N GLU A 86 -1.74 7.68 -7.14
CA GLU A 86 -2.97 8.31 -7.60
C GLU A 86 -2.80 8.88 -9.02
N TRP A 87 -3.83 8.71 -9.85
CA TRP A 87 -3.89 9.32 -11.17
C TRP A 87 -4.24 10.81 -11.07
N ARG A 88 -3.49 11.63 -11.80
CA ARG A 88 -3.68 13.07 -11.92
C ARG A 88 -4.05 13.41 -13.36
N SER A 89 -5.30 13.83 -13.56
CA SER A 89 -5.82 14.19 -14.89
C SER A 89 -5.14 15.44 -15.47
N ASP A 90 -4.66 16.35 -14.63
CA ASP A 90 -3.94 17.55 -15.04
C ASP A 90 -2.54 17.27 -15.61
N THR A 91 -1.90 16.17 -15.18
CA THR A 91 -0.55 15.80 -15.63
C THR A 91 -0.51 14.52 -16.46
N GLU A 92 -1.65 13.82 -16.61
CA GLU A 92 -1.79 12.50 -17.24
C GLU A 92 -0.73 11.48 -16.77
N ARG A 93 -0.41 11.55 -15.48
CA ARG A 93 0.66 10.76 -14.87
C ARG A 93 0.27 10.32 -13.48
N PRO A 94 0.71 9.12 -13.05
CA PRO A 94 0.54 8.72 -11.67
C PRO A 94 1.57 9.42 -10.78
N ARG A 95 1.16 9.73 -9.54
CA ARG A 95 2.06 10.23 -8.50
C ARG A 95 1.90 9.42 -7.21
N PRO A 96 2.94 9.31 -6.36
CA PRO A 96 2.81 8.69 -5.05
C PRO A 96 1.72 9.37 -4.23
N VAL A 97 0.88 8.57 -3.58
CA VAL A 97 -0.06 9.07 -2.58
C VAL A 97 0.76 9.67 -1.44
N ARG A 98 0.69 10.99 -1.25
CA ARG A 98 1.32 11.64 -0.10
C ARG A 98 0.46 11.34 1.12
N ARG A 99 1.05 10.69 2.14
CA ARG A 99 0.46 10.68 3.48
C ARG A 99 0.21 12.13 3.90
N LEU A 100 -1.03 12.47 4.21
CA LEU A 100 -1.28 13.52 5.19
C LEU A 100 -0.77 12.94 6.51
N GLU A 101 0.38 13.40 6.99
CA GLU A 101 0.77 13.08 8.36
C GLU A 101 -0.38 13.54 9.26
N SER A 102 -1.09 12.59 9.85
CA SER A 102 -2.02 12.90 10.92
C SER A 102 -1.18 13.47 12.05
N ARG A 103 -1.17 14.80 12.16
CA ARG A 103 -0.68 15.49 13.36
C ARG A 103 -1.48 14.95 14.54
N VAL A 104 -0.83 14.14 15.37
CA VAL A 104 -1.24 13.86 16.73
C VAL A 104 -0.48 14.81 17.63
#